data_AF-A0A9D8XRB7-F1
#
_entry.id   AF-A0A9D8XRB7-F1
#
_cell.length_a   1.000
_cell.length_b   1.000
_cell.length_c   1.000
_cell.angle_alpha   90.00
_cell.angle_beta   90.00
_cell.angle_gamma   90.00
#
_symmetry.space_group_name_H-M   'P 1'
#
loop_
_entity.id
_entity.type
_entity.pdbx_description
1 polymer ?
#
loop_
_entity_poly.entity_id
_entity_poly.type
_entity_poly.pdbx_seq_one_letter_code
_entity_poly.pdbx_strand_id
1 'polypeptide(L)'
;MNTWKKNLEETKQHYIDWWNHKGLVLNMWEHFQEGVKAHADVAAPAPAKDLNQKWFDAKWRADFLDWYVAHSCLKADILPVANTQLGPGSLAAILGGRLEGGEDTIWIHPNPDFKEDIVLDENNAAWQLHKELLKICK
;
A
#
# COMPACT_ATOMS: atom_id res chain seq x y z
N MET A 1 -23.67 5.56 2.73
CA MET A 1 -23.83 5.09 4.14
C MET A 1 -22.64 5.61 4.97
N ASN A 2 -22.74 5.86 6.29
CA ASN A 2 -21.52 6.12 7.09
C ASN A 2 -20.78 4.80 7.31
N THR A 3 -19.59 4.69 6.72
CA THR A 3 -18.80 3.45 6.65
C THR A 3 -17.47 3.56 7.37
N TRP A 4 -17.22 4.67 8.08
CA TRP A 4 -16.02 4.80 8.89
C TRP A 4 -16.08 3.93 10.14
N LYS A 5 -14.91 3.43 10.53
CA LYS A 5 -14.71 2.47 11.61
C LYS A 5 -14.81 3.15 12.98
N LYS A 6 -15.84 2.82 13.76
CA LYS A 6 -15.99 3.28 15.15
C LYS A 6 -15.29 2.37 16.16
N ASN A 7 -14.91 1.16 15.74
CA ASN A 7 -14.36 0.10 16.58
C ASN A 7 -12.87 -0.15 16.29
N LEU A 8 -12.08 0.89 15.96
CA LEU A 8 -10.68 0.71 15.57
C LEU A 8 -9.85 0.04 16.67
N GLU A 9 -10.00 0.48 17.92
CA GLU A 9 -9.25 -0.10 19.05
C GLU A 9 -9.66 -1.54 19.33
N GLU A 10 -10.95 -1.87 19.21
CA GLU A 10 -11.44 -3.25 19.30
C GLU A 10 -10.85 -4.13 18.20
N THR A 11 -10.87 -3.67 16.95
CA THR A 11 -10.25 -4.40 15.83
C THR A 11 -8.75 -4.60 16.04
N LYS A 12 -8.01 -3.58 16.49
CA LYS A 12 -6.59 -3.74 16.82
C LYS A 12 -6.39 -4.84 17.87
N GLN A 13 -7.24 -4.86 18.91
CA GLN A 13 -7.20 -5.90 19.93
C GLN A 13 -7.55 -7.28 19.37
N HIS A 14 -8.53 -7.40 18.47
CA HIS A 14 -8.85 -8.67 17.80
C HIS A 14 -7.65 -9.23 17.03
N TYR A 15 -6.89 -8.38 16.33
CA TYR A 15 -5.65 -8.80 15.66
C TYR A 15 -4.59 -9.29 16.64
N ILE A 16 -4.37 -8.58 17.74
CA ILE A 16 -3.41 -8.97 18.78
C ILE A 16 -3.84 -10.29 19.43
N ASP A 17 -5.11 -10.43 19.79
CA ASP A 17 -5.65 -11.66 20.38
C ASP A 17 -5.52 -12.83 19.40
N TRP A 18 -5.94 -12.64 18.14
CA TRP A 18 -5.86 -13.68 17.13
C TRP A 18 -4.43 -14.12 16.84
N TRP A 19 -3.49 -13.18 16.77
CA TRP A 19 -2.05 -13.48 16.68
C TRP A 19 -1.55 -14.33 17.84
N ASN A 20 -2.12 -14.13 19.03
CA ASN A 20 -1.85 -14.94 20.23
C ASN A 20 -2.77 -16.16 20.35
N HIS A 21 -3.34 -16.63 19.23
CA HIS A 21 -4.23 -17.80 19.15
C HIS A 21 -5.49 -17.71 20.03
N LYS A 22 -6.01 -16.51 20.25
CA LYS A 22 -7.23 -16.22 21.02
C LYS A 22 -8.25 -15.50 20.16
N GLY A 23 -9.51 -15.94 20.20
CA GLY A 23 -10.59 -15.25 19.48
C GLY A 23 -10.46 -15.37 17.96
N LEU A 24 -10.99 -14.37 17.24
CA LEU A 24 -11.14 -14.39 15.79
C LEU A 24 -11.14 -12.97 15.22
N VAL A 25 -10.69 -12.84 13.97
CA VAL A 25 -10.71 -11.60 13.18
C VAL A 25 -11.71 -11.80 12.04
N LEU A 26 -12.73 -10.95 11.97
CA LEU A 26 -13.68 -10.97 10.86
C LEU A 26 -13.23 -9.98 9.78
N ASN A 27 -12.60 -10.47 8.72
CA ASN A 27 -12.06 -9.64 7.64
C ASN A 27 -12.68 -9.97 6.27
N MET A 28 -12.40 -9.15 5.27
CA MET A 28 -12.72 -9.31 3.87
C MET A 28 -11.50 -8.98 3.01
N TRP A 29 -11.38 -9.61 1.85
CA TRP A 29 -10.24 -9.42 0.95
C TRP A 29 -10.15 -7.99 0.40
N GLU A 30 -11.30 -7.41 0.04
CA GLU A 30 -11.39 -6.05 -0.48
C GLU A 30 -12.34 -5.21 0.37
N HIS A 31 -12.26 -3.91 0.17
CA HIS A 31 -13.22 -2.95 0.70
C HIS A 31 -14.00 -2.33 -0.45
N PHE A 32 -15.19 -1.84 -0.14
CA PHE A 32 -16.04 -1.18 -1.13
C PHE A 32 -15.73 0.31 -1.19
N GLN A 33 -15.82 0.89 -2.39
CA GLN A 33 -15.79 2.35 -2.59
C GLN A 33 -17.13 2.89 -3.13
N GLU A 34 -17.95 2.03 -3.74
CA GLU A 34 -19.26 2.42 -4.25
C GLU A 34 -20.29 2.60 -3.11
N GLY A 35 -21.10 3.67 -3.17
CA GLY A 35 -22.11 3.98 -2.15
C GLY A 35 -21.56 4.39 -0.76
N VAL A 36 -20.24 4.57 -0.67
CA VAL A 36 -19.52 5.00 0.54
C VAL A 36 -19.60 6.51 0.69
N LYS A 37 -19.91 6.98 1.90
CA LYS A 37 -19.67 8.37 2.28
C LYS A 37 -18.22 8.47 2.78
N ALA A 38 -17.41 9.30 2.14
CA ALA A 38 -16.03 9.54 2.55
C ALA A 38 -15.95 9.93 4.04
N HIS A 39 -14.95 9.41 4.74
CA HIS A 39 -14.77 9.71 6.16
C HIS A 39 -14.05 11.05 6.39
N ALA A 40 -13.27 11.49 5.41
CA ALA A 40 -12.55 12.76 5.38
C ALA A 40 -12.73 13.43 4.00
N ASP A 41 -12.66 14.76 3.96
CA ASP A 41 -12.72 15.55 2.74
C ASP A 41 -11.35 15.59 2.07
N VAL A 42 -10.99 14.49 1.41
CA VAL A 42 -9.73 14.33 0.66
C VAL A 42 -10.06 14.36 -0.82
N ALA A 43 -9.43 15.25 -1.58
CA ALA A 43 -9.64 15.30 -3.02
C ALA A 43 -8.91 14.14 -3.72
N ALA A 44 -9.53 13.57 -4.76
CA ALA A 44 -8.82 12.64 -5.62
C ALA A 44 -7.65 13.36 -6.31
N PRO A 45 -6.46 12.74 -6.40
CA PRO A 45 -5.39 13.31 -7.22
C PRO A 45 -5.82 13.36 -8.68
N ALA A 46 -5.17 14.24 -9.46
CA ALA A 46 -5.30 14.19 -10.91
C ALA A 46 -4.93 12.78 -11.43
N PRO A 47 -5.55 12.30 -12.53
CA PRO A 47 -5.16 11.03 -13.14
C PRO A 47 -3.65 10.96 -13.36
N ALA A 48 -3.04 9.81 -13.07
CA ALA A 48 -1.62 9.61 -13.34
C ALA A 48 -1.34 9.86 -14.84
N LYS A 49 -0.25 10.56 -15.12
CA LYS A 49 0.16 10.88 -16.50
C LYS A 49 0.54 9.63 -17.32
N ASP A 50 1.07 8.62 -16.63
CA ASP A 50 1.54 7.35 -17.19
C ASP A 50 1.62 6.29 -16.07
N LEU A 51 1.92 5.04 -16.46
CA LEU A 51 2.06 3.92 -15.53
C LEU A 51 3.24 4.11 -14.57
N ASN A 52 4.31 4.80 -14.98
CA ASN A 52 5.44 5.06 -14.10
C ASN A 52 5.03 5.97 -12.94
N GLN A 53 4.26 7.02 -13.20
CA GLN A 53 3.73 7.86 -12.13
C GLN A 53 2.75 7.09 -11.24
N LYS A 54 1.84 6.32 -11.84
CA LYS A 54 0.87 5.51 -11.10
C LYS A 54 1.54 4.60 -10.05
N TRP A 55 2.65 3.96 -10.42
CA TRP A 55 3.29 2.94 -9.59
C TRP A 55 4.51 3.42 -8.79
N PHE A 56 5.23 4.44 -9.28
CA PHE A 56 6.56 4.79 -8.77
C PHE A 56 6.74 6.27 -8.41
N ASP A 57 5.72 7.13 -8.55
CA ASP A 57 5.76 8.49 -8.00
C ASP A 57 5.24 8.48 -6.56
N ALA A 58 6.13 8.74 -5.60
CA ALA A 58 5.81 8.64 -4.19
C ALA A 58 4.70 9.62 -3.76
N LYS A 59 4.70 10.85 -4.31
CA LYS A 59 3.73 11.88 -3.96
C LYS A 59 2.36 11.56 -4.52
N TRP A 60 2.29 11.22 -5.80
CA TRP A 60 1.03 10.85 -6.44
C TRP A 60 0.41 9.63 -5.74
N ARG A 61 1.22 8.62 -5.41
CA ARG A 61 0.75 7.43 -4.69
C ARG A 61 0.28 7.75 -3.29
N ALA A 62 0.98 8.60 -2.55
CA ALA A 62 0.53 9.00 -1.21
C ALA A 62 -0.82 9.73 -1.28
N ASP A 63 -0.99 10.66 -2.21
CA ASP A 63 -2.26 11.37 -2.42
C ASP A 63 -3.38 10.41 -2.82
N PHE A 64 -3.08 9.46 -3.71
CA PHE A 64 -4.04 8.43 -4.11
C PHE A 64 -4.43 7.53 -2.94
N LEU A 65 -3.47 7.06 -2.13
CA LEU A 65 -3.73 6.20 -0.98
C LEU A 65 -4.55 6.91 0.10
N ASP A 66 -4.27 8.19 0.37
CA ASP A 66 -5.05 9.01 1.31
C ASP A 66 -6.50 9.15 0.83
N TRP A 67 -6.69 9.54 -0.43
CA TRP A 67 -8.02 9.58 -1.05
C TRP A 67 -8.70 8.21 -1.02
N TYR A 68 -7.98 7.15 -1.37
CA TYR A 68 -8.50 5.79 -1.46
C TYR A 68 -9.03 5.33 -0.10
N VAL A 69 -8.22 5.41 0.96
CA VAL A 69 -8.65 5.06 2.32
C VAL A 69 -9.78 5.99 2.82
N ALA A 70 -9.75 7.28 2.44
CA ALA A 70 -10.82 8.23 2.73
C ALA A 70 -12.19 7.79 2.21
N HIS A 71 -12.21 7.12 1.05
CA HIS A 71 -13.40 6.76 0.29
C HIS A 71 -13.76 5.27 0.40
N SER A 72 -13.17 4.56 1.37
CA SER A 72 -13.34 3.10 1.51
C SER A 72 -14.21 2.70 2.69
N CYS A 73 -14.97 1.61 2.52
CA CYS A 73 -15.74 0.97 3.58
C CYS A 73 -14.87 -0.04 4.34
N LEU A 74 -14.39 0.34 5.52
CA LEU A 74 -13.45 -0.44 6.33
C LEU A 74 -14.14 -1.04 7.57
N LYS A 75 -15.35 -1.58 7.37
CA LYS A 75 -16.14 -2.25 8.42
C LYS A 75 -15.53 -3.62 8.79
N ALA A 76 -16.22 -4.35 9.68
CA ALA A 76 -15.71 -5.57 10.29
C ALA A 76 -14.37 -5.30 10.98
N ASP A 77 -13.38 -6.18 10.85
CA ASP A 77 -12.02 -5.99 11.33
C ASP A 77 -11.05 -5.51 10.24
N ILE A 78 -11.52 -4.92 9.14
CA ILE A 78 -10.60 -4.34 8.14
C ILE A 78 -9.83 -3.17 8.77
N LEU A 79 -8.50 -3.16 8.61
CA LEU A 79 -7.62 -2.08 9.04
C LEU A 79 -7.47 -1.01 7.95
N PRO A 80 -7.49 0.29 8.30
CA PRO A 80 -7.21 1.39 7.36
C PRO A 80 -5.70 1.47 7.08
N VAL A 81 -5.18 0.58 6.22
CA VAL A 81 -3.75 0.53 5.88
C VAL A 81 -3.50 1.18 4.53
N ALA A 82 -2.65 2.21 4.50
CA ALA A 82 -2.09 2.73 3.26
C ALA A 82 -1.06 1.74 2.71
N ASN A 83 -1.35 1.12 1.56
CA ASN A 83 -0.48 0.12 0.97
C ASN A 83 0.69 0.75 0.19
N THR A 84 1.82 0.93 0.87
CA THR A 84 3.03 1.55 0.33
C THR A 84 4.01 0.58 -0.33
N GLN A 85 3.73 -0.73 -0.37
CA GLN A 85 4.64 -1.68 -1.04
C GLN A 85 4.67 -1.51 -2.57
N LEU A 86 5.64 -2.15 -3.20
CA LEU A 86 5.81 -2.27 -4.66
C LEU A 86 5.52 -3.71 -5.14
N GLY A 87 4.63 -4.41 -4.42
CA GLY A 87 4.30 -5.81 -4.57
C GLY A 87 5.29 -6.75 -3.87
N PRO A 88 5.13 -8.08 -4.06
CA PRO A 88 6.07 -9.08 -3.56
C PRO A 88 7.51 -8.85 -4.10
N GLY A 89 7.65 -8.15 -5.22
CA GLY A 89 8.93 -7.77 -5.80
C GLY A 89 9.66 -6.63 -5.13
N SER A 90 9.12 -6.02 -4.07
CA SER A 90 9.79 -4.91 -3.38
C SER A 90 11.21 -5.28 -2.96
N LEU A 91 11.39 -6.48 -2.39
CA LEU A 91 12.73 -6.97 -2.02
C LEU A 91 13.60 -7.22 -3.25
N ALA A 92 13.06 -7.84 -4.30
CA ALA A 92 13.80 -8.07 -5.54
C ALA A 92 14.31 -6.76 -6.16
N ALA A 93 13.49 -5.71 -6.14
CA ALA A 93 13.86 -4.39 -6.64
C ALA A 93 14.93 -3.69 -5.80
N ILE A 94 14.80 -3.77 -4.46
CA ILE A 94 15.82 -3.28 -3.52
C ILE A 94 17.18 -3.97 -3.75
N LEU A 95 17.16 -5.24 -4.16
CA LEU A 95 18.34 -6.03 -4.50
C LEU A 95 18.79 -5.90 -5.96
N GLY A 96 18.26 -4.92 -6.71
CA GLY A 96 18.71 -4.58 -8.08
C GLY A 96 17.83 -5.12 -9.21
N GLY A 97 16.73 -5.81 -8.90
CA GLY A 97 15.70 -6.13 -9.89
C GLY A 97 15.07 -4.87 -10.48
N ARG A 98 14.66 -4.93 -11.75
CA ARG A 98 14.05 -3.79 -12.44
C ARG A 98 12.54 -3.88 -12.36
N LEU A 99 11.90 -2.80 -11.93
CA LEU A 99 10.44 -2.69 -11.89
C LEU A 99 9.92 -2.06 -13.17
N GLU A 100 8.78 -2.55 -13.64
CA GLU A 100 8.04 -2.00 -14.77
C GLU A 100 6.56 -1.91 -14.42
N GLY A 101 5.95 -0.76 -14.68
CA GLY A 101 4.54 -0.55 -14.45
C GLY A 101 3.68 -1.19 -15.55
N GLY A 102 2.82 -2.14 -15.20
CA GLY A 102 1.75 -2.67 -16.05
C GLY A 102 0.41 -1.96 -15.81
N GLU A 103 -0.64 -2.30 -16.55
CA GLU A 103 -1.96 -1.65 -16.40
C GLU A 103 -2.59 -1.95 -15.02
N ASP A 104 -2.46 -3.20 -14.58
CA ASP A 104 -3.06 -3.75 -13.36
C ASP A 104 -2.03 -4.28 -12.34
N THR A 105 -0.75 -4.30 -12.70
CA THR A 105 0.31 -4.90 -11.88
C THR A 105 1.66 -4.19 -12.04
N ILE A 106 2.63 -4.57 -11.21
CA ILE A 106 4.04 -4.20 -11.37
C ILE A 106 4.80 -5.46 -11.78
N TRP A 107 5.44 -5.42 -12.95
CA TRP A 107 6.33 -6.47 -13.42
C TRP A 107 7.71 -6.33 -12.80
N ILE A 108 8.31 -7.46 -12.45
CA ILE A 108 9.59 -7.52 -11.77
C ILE A 108 10.53 -8.33 -12.65
N HIS A 109 11.59 -7.67 -13.11
CA HIS A 109 12.61 -8.27 -13.94
C HIS A 109 13.86 -8.58 -13.12
N PRO A 110 14.61 -9.64 -13.47
CA PRO A 110 15.87 -9.94 -12.82
C PRO A 110 16.86 -8.77 -12.90
N ASN A 111 17.78 -8.72 -11.93
CA ASN A 111 18.94 -7.83 -12.01
C ASN A 111 19.79 -8.27 -13.23
N PRO A 112 20.02 -7.40 -14.23
CA PRO A 112 20.86 -7.73 -15.38
C PRO A 112 22.30 -8.05 -14.99
N ASP A 113 22.77 -7.51 -13.87
CA ASP A 113 24.12 -7.63 -13.35
C ASP A 113 24.12 -8.41 -12.02
N PHE A 114 23.34 -9.50 -11.97
CA PHE A 114 23.21 -10.33 -10.78
C PHE A 114 24.58 -10.82 -10.26
N LYS A 115 24.77 -10.70 -8.94
CA LYS A 115 25.92 -11.21 -8.20
C LYS A 115 25.41 -12.09 -7.07
N GLU A 116 26.17 -13.13 -6.73
CA GLU A 116 25.82 -14.04 -5.63
C GLU A 116 25.83 -13.31 -4.27
N ASP A 117 26.70 -12.30 -4.12
CA ASP A 117 26.77 -11.49 -2.91
C ASP A 117 25.56 -10.55 -2.83
N ILE A 118 24.69 -10.81 -1.85
CA ILE A 118 23.55 -9.95 -1.53
C ILE A 118 24.04 -8.81 -0.63
N VAL A 119 24.18 -7.62 -1.20
CA VAL A 119 24.58 -6.40 -0.50
C VAL A 119 23.47 -5.37 -0.63
N LEU A 120 23.05 -4.80 0.50
CA LEU A 120 22.12 -3.67 0.50
C LEU A 120 22.84 -2.43 -0.04
N ASP A 121 22.35 -1.92 -1.17
CA ASP A 121 22.73 -0.60 -1.66
C ASP A 121 21.67 0.41 -1.22
N GLU A 122 22.00 1.24 -0.23
CA GLU A 122 21.10 2.31 0.20
C GLU A 122 20.90 3.39 -0.88
N ASN A 123 21.67 3.42 -1.97
CA ASN A 123 21.43 4.32 -3.09
C ASN A 123 20.53 3.70 -4.17
N ASN A 124 20.10 2.44 -4.02
CA ASN A 124 19.18 1.79 -4.93
C ASN A 124 17.87 2.60 -5.06
N ALA A 125 17.43 2.82 -6.31
CA ALA A 125 16.27 3.67 -6.59
C ALA A 125 14.96 3.12 -5.96
N ALA A 126 14.76 1.80 -5.95
CA ALA A 126 13.60 1.18 -5.32
C ALA A 126 13.64 1.28 -3.79
N TRP A 127 14.84 1.19 -3.19
CA TRP A 127 15.03 1.44 -1.76
C TRP A 127 14.68 2.89 -1.38
N GLN A 128 15.18 3.86 -2.14
CA GLN A 128 14.89 5.27 -1.91
C GLN A 128 13.40 5.57 -2.09
N LEU A 129 12.78 5.04 -3.15
CA LEU A 129 11.34 5.14 -3.39
C LEU A 129 10.53 4.55 -2.22
N HIS A 130 10.90 3.38 -1.71
CA HIS A 130 10.20 2.76 -0.58
C HIS A 130 10.29 3.64 0.69
N LYS A 131 11.47 4.19 0.98
CA LYS A 131 11.66 5.13 2.09
C LYS A 131 10.87 6.42 1.90
N GLU A 132 10.79 6.93 0.68
CA GLU A 132 10.04 8.14 0.37
C GLU A 132 8.53 7.92 0.54
N LEU A 133 7.98 6.82 0.03
CA LEU A 133 6.59 6.43 0.23
C LEU A 133 6.22 6.34 1.71
N LEU A 134 7.06 5.67 2.52
CA LEU A 134 6.84 5.56 3.96
C LEU A 134 6.89 6.91 4.70
N LYS A 135 7.63 7.90 4.17
CA LYS A 135 7.71 9.24 4.78
C LYS A 135 6.55 10.15 4.38
N ILE A 136 6.08 10.04 3.13
CA ILE A 136 5.05 10.93 2.60
C ILE A 136 3.65 10.43 2.98
N CYS A 137 3.42 9.12 3.02
CA CYS A 137 2.18 8.56 3.56
C CYS A 137 2.11 8.81 5.08
N LYS A 138 1.07 9.49 5.54
CA LYS A 138 0.86 9.86 6.95
C LYS A 138 -0.31 9.09 7.56
#